data_AF-A0A7R9ZMA9-F1
#
_entry.id   AF-A0A7R9ZMA9-F1
#
_cell.length_a   1.000
_cell.length_b   1.000
_cell.length_c   1.000
_cell.angle_alpha   90.00
_cell.angle_beta   90.00
_cell.angle_gamma   90.00
#
_symmetry.space_group_name_H-M   'P 1'
#
loop_
_entity.id
_entity.type
_entity.pdbx_description
1 polymer ?
#
loop_
_entity_poly.entity_id
_entity_poly.type
_entity_poly.pdbx_seq_one_letter_code
_entity_poly.pdbx_strand_id
1 'polypeptide(L)'
;QNSLTMGWDLLTSSRFTNIQKCLFVNDERKALFRNILVHAVMATDIFDKELQMCRTERWQIQFGDDEQDAKTLQAATTSILEHMIQASDISHTMQHWTIFEKWNRNLFREMENNHKSGRTDKDPAEGWYQGELWFFD
;
A
#
# COMPACT_ATOMS: atom_id res chain seq x y z
N GLN A 1 -7.69 0.75 -6.77
CA GLN A 1 -9.05 0.33 -6.32
C GLN A 1 -9.53 -1.01 -6.91
N ASN A 2 -9.24 -1.35 -8.17
CA ASN A 2 -9.67 -2.63 -8.80
C ASN A 2 -9.24 -3.89 -8.02
N SER A 3 -8.00 -3.95 -7.55
CA SER A 3 -7.45 -5.11 -6.82
C SER A 3 -8.22 -5.42 -5.53
N LEU A 4 -8.71 -4.39 -4.83
CA LEU A 4 -9.52 -4.54 -3.63
C LEU A 4 -10.86 -5.19 -3.95
N THR A 5 -11.55 -4.70 -4.99
CA THR A 5 -12.85 -5.25 -5.43
C THR A 5 -12.70 -6.71 -5.82
N MET A 6 -11.74 -7.02 -6.71
CA MET A 6 -11.50 -8.39 -7.15
C MET A 6 -11.13 -9.33 -6.00
N GLY A 7 -10.23 -8.90 -5.11
CA GLY A 7 -9.82 -9.69 -3.95
C GLY A 7 -10.96 -9.93 -2.96
N TRP A 8 -11.79 -8.90 -2.72
CA TRP A 8 -12.95 -9.00 -1.85
C TRP A 8 -14.03 -9.93 -2.40
N ASP A 9 -14.33 -9.82 -3.70
CA ASP A 9 -15.30 -10.68 -4.37
C ASP A 9 -14.84 -12.13 -4.37
N LEU A 10 -13.54 -12.37 -4.61
CA LEU A 10 -12.95 -13.70 -4.51
C LEU A 10 -13.06 -14.24 -3.08
N LEU A 11 -12.67 -13.47 -2.06
CA LEU A 11 -12.70 -13.89 -0.65
C LEU A 11 -14.14 -14.18 -0.18
N THR A 12 -15.12 -13.40 -0.64
CA THR A 12 -16.52 -13.55 -0.26
C THR A 12 -17.27 -14.61 -1.07
N SER A 13 -16.66 -15.19 -2.09
CA SER A 13 -17.23 -16.31 -2.84
C SER A 13 -17.45 -17.57 -1.97
N SER A 14 -18.41 -18.41 -2.35
CA SER A 14 -18.75 -19.64 -1.63
C SER A 14 -17.59 -20.64 -1.53
N ARG A 15 -16.54 -20.49 -2.35
CA ARG A 15 -15.34 -21.34 -2.32
C ARG A 15 -14.56 -21.22 -1.01
N PHE A 16 -14.63 -20.06 -0.34
CA PHE A 16 -13.83 -19.78 0.86
C PHE A 16 -14.66 -19.69 2.14
N THR A 17 -15.84 -20.30 2.20
CA THR A 17 -16.73 -20.25 3.37
C THR A 17 -16.05 -20.66 4.67
N ASN A 18 -15.13 -21.63 4.66
CA ASN A 18 -14.40 -22.03 5.87
C ASN A 18 -13.47 -20.91 6.36
N ILE A 19 -12.76 -20.23 5.44
CA ILE A 19 -11.91 -19.09 5.78
C ILE A 19 -12.76 -17.92 6.27
N GLN A 20 -13.88 -17.65 5.61
CA GLN A 20 -14.83 -16.61 6.02
C GLN A 20 -15.35 -16.86 7.43
N LYS A 21 -15.69 -18.09 7.80
CA LYS A 21 -16.14 -18.43 9.16
C LYS A 21 -15.06 -18.18 10.21
N CYS A 22 -13.79 -18.39 9.87
CA CYS A 22 -12.67 -18.11 10.77
C CYS A 22 -12.36 -16.61 10.89
N LEU A 23 -12.48 -15.85 9.80
CA LEU A 23 -12.17 -14.42 9.76
C LEU A 23 -13.33 -13.54 10.24
N PHE A 24 -14.57 -13.91 9.90
CA PHE A 24 -15.79 -13.13 10.10
C PHE A 24 -16.66 -13.77 11.18
N VAL A 25 -16.16 -13.74 12.42
CA VAL A 25 -16.88 -14.27 13.59
C VAL A 25 -18.26 -13.62 13.73
N ASN A 26 -18.37 -12.32 13.41
CA ASN A 26 -19.63 -11.58 13.33
C ASN A 26 -19.50 -10.44 12.28
N ASP A 27 -20.60 -9.74 12.01
CA ASP A 27 -20.63 -8.67 11.01
C ASP A 27 -19.76 -7.46 11.38
N GLU A 28 -19.62 -7.16 12.68
CA GLU A 28 -18.71 -6.09 13.14
C GLU A 28 -17.25 -6.41 12.83
N ARG A 29 -16.80 -7.65 13.10
CA ARG A 29 -15.44 -8.12 12.77
C ARG A 29 -15.21 -8.16 11.26
N LYS A 30 -16.23 -8.50 10.48
CA LYS A 30 -16.17 -8.43 9.01
C LYS A 30 -16.01 -7.00 8.51
N ALA A 31 -16.78 -6.06 9.05
CA ALA A 31 -16.68 -4.65 8.73
C ALA A 31 -15.30 -4.08 9.12
N LEU A 32 -14.81 -4.43 10.31
CA LEU A 32 -13.48 -4.08 10.78
C LEU A 32 -12.39 -4.63 9.85
N PHE A 33 -12.44 -5.92 9.52
CA PHE A 33 -11.49 -6.55 8.63
C PHE A 33 -11.47 -5.86 7.26
N ARG A 34 -12.65 -5.58 6.69
CA ARG A 34 -12.76 -4.85 5.42
C ARG A 34 -12.13 -3.47 5.53
N ASN A 35 -12.39 -2.75 6.62
CA ASN A 35 -11.82 -1.44 6.86
C ASN A 35 -10.29 -1.48 6.91
N ILE A 36 -9.70 -2.42 7.66
CA ILE A 36 -8.24 -2.60 7.73
C ILE A 36 -7.68 -2.96 6.34
N LEU A 37 -8.34 -3.87 5.61
CA LEU A 37 -7.91 -4.28 4.28
C LEU A 37 -7.92 -3.11 3.28
N VAL A 38 -8.96 -2.27 3.32
CA VAL A 38 -9.05 -1.06 2.48
C VAL A 38 -7.86 -0.15 2.76
N HIS A 39 -7.61 0.18 4.04
CA HIS A 39 -6.50 1.05 4.44
C HIS A 39 -5.14 0.46 4.03
N ALA A 40 -4.92 -0.84 4.27
CA ALA A 40 -3.69 -1.52 3.88
C ALA A 40 -3.45 -1.47 2.36
N VAL A 41 -4.47 -1.74 1.54
CA VAL A 41 -4.33 -1.70 0.07
C VAL A 41 -4.20 -0.27 -0.45
N MET A 42 -4.84 0.71 0.20
CA MET A 42 -4.67 2.12 -0.19
C MET A 42 -3.28 2.65 0.21
N ALA A 43 -2.65 2.08 1.24
CA ALA A 43 -1.31 2.46 1.68
C ALA A 43 -0.20 2.05 0.70
N THR A 44 -0.45 1.10 -0.22
CA THR A 44 0.52 0.73 -1.27
C THR A 44 0.59 1.76 -2.40
N ASP A 45 -0.37 2.68 -2.50
CA ASP A 45 -0.26 3.78 -3.46
C ASP A 45 0.60 4.90 -2.86
N ILE A 46 1.89 4.81 -3.17
CA ILE A 46 2.91 5.75 -2.68
C ILE A 46 2.97 7.06 -3.49
N PHE A 47 2.40 7.08 -4.70
CA PHE A 47 2.45 8.26 -5.58
C PHE A 47 1.25 9.19 -5.41
N ASP A 48 0.17 8.70 -4.81
CA ASP A 48 -1.00 9.51 -4.46
C ASP A 48 -0.71 10.43 -3.26
N LYS A 49 -0.55 11.72 -3.56
CA LYS A 49 -0.25 12.77 -2.57
C LYS A 49 -1.39 12.98 -1.57
N GLU A 50 -2.64 12.83 -1.98
CA GLU A 50 -3.79 13.02 -1.10
C GLU A 50 -3.83 11.89 -0.07
N LEU A 51 -3.63 10.65 -0.52
CA LEU A 51 -3.52 9.51 0.38
C LEU A 51 -2.32 9.64 1.33
N GLN A 52 -1.18 10.16 0.85
CA GLN A 52 -0.02 10.43 1.70
C GLN A 52 -0.31 11.48 2.78
N MET A 53 -1.01 12.57 2.44
CA MET A 53 -1.42 13.60 3.39
C MET A 53 -2.34 13.02 4.46
N CYS A 54 -3.42 12.33 4.06
CA CYS A 54 -4.37 11.75 5.01
C CYS A 54 -3.70 10.75 5.97
N ARG A 55 -2.72 9.97 5.51
CA ARG A 55 -1.96 9.05 6.37
C ARG A 55 -1.09 9.79 7.38
N THR A 56 -0.40 10.84 6.93
CA THR A 56 0.42 11.69 7.81
C THR A 56 -0.44 12.34 8.89
N GLU A 57 -1.60 12.87 8.54
CA GLU A 57 -2.56 13.43 9.51
C GLU A 57 -3.02 12.38 10.52
N ARG A 58 -3.43 11.19 10.07
CA ARG A 58 -3.80 10.09 10.97
C ARG A 58 -2.66 9.68 11.89
N TRP A 59 -1.43 9.68 11.40
CA TRP A 59 -0.26 9.39 12.21
C TRP A 59 -0.09 10.45 13.31
N GLN A 60 -0.17 11.74 12.97
CA GLN A 60 -0.05 12.82 13.96
C GLN A 60 -1.16 12.76 15.02
N ILE A 61 -2.40 12.47 14.63
CA ILE A 61 -3.50 12.31 15.58
C ILE A 61 -3.22 11.17 16.58
N GLN A 62 -2.67 10.05 16.11
CA GLN A 62 -2.45 8.88 16.98
C GLN A 62 -1.14 8.94 17.78
N PHE A 63 -0.07 9.47 17.19
CA PHE A 63 1.30 9.39 17.72
C PHE A 63 1.98 10.74 17.91
N GLY A 64 1.31 11.84 17.55
CA GLY A 64 1.75 13.19 17.87
C GLY A 64 1.55 13.54 19.35
N ASP A 65 2.17 14.65 19.73
CA ASP A 65 2.21 15.14 21.11
C ASP A 65 0.89 15.81 21.54
N ASP A 66 -0.05 16.01 20.61
CA ASP A 66 -1.36 16.59 20.90
C ASP A 66 -2.26 15.58 21.63
N GLU A 67 -2.65 15.89 22.88
CA GLU A 67 -3.52 15.06 23.72
C GLU A 67 -5.03 15.23 23.42
N GLN A 68 -5.38 16.01 22.41
CA GLN A 68 -6.76 16.49 22.23
C GLN A 68 -7.74 15.41 21.71
N ASP A 69 -7.23 14.38 21.02
CA ASP A 69 -8.06 13.37 20.38
C ASP A 69 -8.05 12.02 21.13
N ALA A 70 -9.22 11.37 21.19
CA ALA A 70 -9.36 10.05 21.79
C ALA A 70 -8.61 8.99 20.97
N LYS A 71 -7.37 8.70 21.35
CA LYS A 71 -6.52 7.63 20.80
C LYS A 71 -7.16 6.27 21.11
N THR A 72 -7.58 5.54 20.08
CA THR A 72 -8.09 4.17 20.25
C THR A 72 -7.04 3.17 19.80
N LEU A 73 -6.95 2.03 20.49
CA LEU A 73 -6.04 0.95 20.11
C LEU A 73 -6.26 0.51 18.64
N GLN A 74 -7.52 0.50 18.20
CA GLN A 74 -7.87 0.14 16.83
C GLN A 74 -7.34 1.16 15.81
N ALA A 75 -7.56 2.45 16.03
CA ALA A 75 -7.07 3.50 15.14
C ALA A 75 -5.53 3.51 15.08
N ALA A 76 -4.87 3.39 16.23
CA ALA A 76 -3.42 3.27 16.30
C ALA A 76 -2.90 2.02 15.54
N THR A 77 -3.58 0.88 15.70
CA THR A 77 -3.20 -0.36 14.98
C THR A 77 -3.35 -0.20 13.47
N THR A 78 -4.44 0.41 12.99
CA THR A 78 -4.61 0.68 11.56
C THR A 78 -3.52 1.60 11.04
N SER A 79 -3.21 2.70 11.73
CA SER A 79 -2.13 3.61 11.33
C SER A 79 -0.77 2.92 11.25
N ILE A 80 -0.44 2.05 12.22
CA ILE A 80 0.80 1.25 12.19
C ILE A 80 0.80 0.31 10.97
N LEU A 81 -0.29 -0.40 10.72
CA LEU A 81 -0.40 -1.33 9.60
C LEU A 81 -0.24 -0.62 8.24
N GLU A 82 -0.84 0.56 8.08
CA GLU A 82 -0.66 1.38 6.87
C GLU A 82 0.82 1.68 6.61
N HIS A 83 1.55 2.15 7.63
CA HIS A 83 2.97 2.48 7.51
C HIS A 83 3.84 1.24 7.28
N MET A 84 3.52 0.12 7.93
CA MET A 84 4.22 -1.15 7.70
C MET A 84 4.06 -1.63 6.25
N ILE A 85 2.86 -1.55 5.69
CA ILE A 85 2.62 -1.95 4.30
C ILE A 85 3.34 -1.02 3.32
N GLN A 86 3.31 0.29 3.57
CA GLN A 86 4.02 1.26 2.75
C GLN A 86 5.53 0.97 2.72
N ALA A 87 6.15 0.79 3.90
CA ALA A 87 7.57 0.45 3.99
C ALA A 87 7.89 -0.90 3.32
N SER A 88 6.95 -1.85 3.37
CA SER A 88 7.10 -3.16 2.72
C SER A 88 7.13 -3.05 1.20
N ASP A 89 6.34 -2.15 0.61
CA ASP A 89 6.23 -1.97 -0.85
C ASP A 89 7.56 -1.47 -1.47
N ILE A 90 8.23 -0.55 -0.78
CA ILE A 90 9.54 -0.03 -1.20
C ILE A 90 10.73 -0.78 -0.60
N SER A 91 10.50 -1.87 0.14
CA SER A 91 11.57 -2.53 0.93
C SER A 91 12.77 -3.03 0.11
N HIS A 92 12.59 -3.26 -1.19
CA HIS A 92 13.66 -3.65 -2.09
C HIS A 92 14.76 -2.58 -2.25
N THR A 93 14.46 -1.31 -1.96
CA THR A 93 15.44 -0.20 -1.96
C THR A 93 16.40 -0.26 -0.78
N MET A 94 16.02 -0.94 0.29
CA MET A 94 16.80 -1.10 1.52
C MET A 94 17.51 -2.46 1.61
N GLN A 95 17.42 -3.30 0.57
CA GLN A 95 18.01 -4.63 0.52
C GLN A 95 19.38 -4.63 -0.17
N HIS A 96 20.08 -5.78 -0.11
CA HIS A 96 21.38 -5.94 -0.76
C HIS A 96 21.33 -5.55 -2.26
N TRP A 97 22.41 -4.96 -2.77
CA TRP A 97 22.52 -4.39 -4.12
C TRP A 97 21.93 -5.28 -5.23
N THR A 98 22.21 -6.58 -5.22
CA THR A 98 21.69 -7.52 -6.22
C THR A 98 20.16 -7.62 -6.24
N ILE A 99 19.51 -7.48 -5.08
CA ILE A 99 18.05 -7.50 -4.98
C ILE A 99 17.47 -6.17 -5.46
N PHE A 100 18.05 -5.06 -5.01
CA PHE A 100 17.72 -3.72 -5.50
C PHE A 100 17.78 -3.66 -7.03
N GLU A 101 18.92 -4.05 -7.62
CA GLU A 101 19.14 -4.03 -9.07
C GLU A 101 18.15 -4.94 -9.80
N LYS A 102 17.85 -6.12 -9.25
CA LYS A 102 16.91 -7.07 -9.87
C LYS A 102 15.51 -6.49 -9.98
N TRP A 103 14.99 -5.91 -8.89
CA TRP A 103 13.61 -5.39 -8.87
C TRP A 103 13.49 -4.11 -9.69
N ASN A 104 14.46 -3.19 -9.59
CA ASN A 104 14.46 -1.98 -10.40
C ASN A 104 14.57 -2.25 -11.89
N ARG A 105 15.40 -3.22 -12.30
CA ARG A 105 15.47 -3.64 -13.71
C ARG A 105 14.14 -4.22 -14.20
N ASN A 106 13.42 -4.96 -13.36
CA ASN A 106 12.11 -5.50 -13.74
C ASN A 106 11.07 -4.39 -13.89
N LEU A 107 11.03 -3.44 -12.94
CA LEU A 107 10.15 -2.27 -13.00
C LEU A 107 10.44 -1.42 -14.25
N PHE A 108 11.71 -1.12 -14.53
CA PHE A 108 12.11 -0.38 -15.72
C PHE A 108 11.60 -1.04 -17.01
N ARG A 109 11.78 -2.37 -17.15
CA ARG A 109 11.31 -3.13 -18.31
C ARG A 109 9.80 -3.10 -18.45
N GLU A 110 9.06 -3.17 -17.34
CA GLU A 110 7.61 -3.06 -17.36
C GLU A 110 7.17 -1.68 -17.86
N MET A 111 7.77 -0.60 -17.35
CA MET A 111 7.48 0.76 -17.79
C MET A 111 7.87 0.99 -19.26
N GLU A 112 9.02 0.46 -19.69
CA GLU A 112 9.48 0.55 -21.07
C GLU A 112 8.51 -0.17 -22.03
N ASN A 113 8.03 -1.36 -21.64
CA ASN A 113 7.01 -2.08 -22.42
C ASN A 113 5.69 -1.30 -22.48
N ASN A 114 5.27 -0.69 -21.37
CA ASN A 114 4.07 0.14 -21.35
C ASN A 114 4.22 1.36 -22.30
N HIS A 115 5.38 2.01 -22.30
CA HIS A 115 5.69 3.10 -23.23
C HIS A 115 5.67 2.65 -24.69
N LYS A 116 6.38 1.56 -25.01
CA LYS A 116 6.40 0.97 -26.37
C LYS A 116 5.01 0.54 -26.86
N SER A 117 4.14 0.11 -25.96
CA SER A 117 2.75 -0.27 -26.27
C SER A 117 1.79 0.92 -26.36
N GLY A 118 2.26 2.15 -26.11
CA GLY A 118 1.43 3.36 -26.13
C GLY A 118 0.51 3.52 -24.91
N ARG A 119 0.74 2.77 -23.83
CA ARG A 119 -0.02 2.90 -22.57
C ARG A 119 0.44 4.09 -21.73
N THR A 120 1.68 4.53 -21.91
CA THR A 120 2.26 5.68 -21.21
C THR A 120 3.05 6.54 -22.19
N ASP A 121 2.82 7.85 -22.16
CA ASP A 121 3.47 8.78 -23.09
C ASP A 121 4.95 9.02 -22.77
N LYS A 122 5.36 8.78 -21.52
CA LYS A 122 6.71 9.06 -21.04
C LYS A 122 7.63 7.86 -21.21
N ASP A 123 8.81 8.10 -21.76
CA ASP A 123 9.92 7.14 -21.75
C ASP A 123 10.52 7.08 -20.33
N PRO A 124 10.55 5.92 -19.66
CA PRO A 124 11.16 5.80 -18.34
C PRO A 124 12.66 6.16 -18.33
N ALA A 125 13.37 6.07 -19.46
CA ALA A 125 14.80 6.35 -19.55
C ALA A 125 15.17 7.81 -19.26
N GLU A 126 14.29 8.76 -19.55
CA GLU A 126 14.57 10.20 -19.43
C GLU A 126 14.76 10.67 -17.98
N GLY A 127 14.16 9.96 -17.01
CA GLY A 127 14.14 10.37 -15.60
C GLY A 127 14.56 9.31 -14.60
N TRP A 128 14.89 8.08 -15.05
CA TRP A 128 15.09 6.93 -14.15
C TRP A 128 16.11 7.19 -13.05
N TYR A 129 17.32 7.65 -13.42
CA TYR A 129 18.41 7.86 -12.47
C TYR A 129 18.04 8.85 -11.36
N GLN A 130 17.40 9.97 -11.72
CA GLN A 130 16.98 10.97 -10.74
C GLN A 130 15.82 10.48 -9.88
N GLY A 131 14.92 9.68 -10.45
CA GLY A 131 13.83 9.04 -9.72
C GLY A 131 14.34 8.06 -8.65
N GLU A 132 15.33 7.24 -9.00
CA GLU A 132 15.95 6.32 -8.03
C GLU A 132 16.68 7.05 -6.90
N LEU A 133 17.34 8.17 -7.19
CA LEU A 133 17.96 9.00 -6.14
C LEU A 133 16.92 9.59 -5.19
N TRP A 134 15.78 10.06 -5.73
CA TRP A 134 14.70 10.62 -4.92
C TRP A 134 14.13 9.61 -3.89
N PHE A 135 14.24 8.30 -4.12
CA PHE A 135 13.82 7.30 -3.13
C PHE A 135 14.74 7.24 -1.88
N PHE A 136 15.94 7.80 -1.94
CA PHE A 136 16.91 7.80 -0.84
C PHE A 136 17.01 9.15 -0.10
N ASP A 137 16.44 10.22 -0.66
CA ASP A 137 16.37 11.56 -0.06
C ASP A 137 15.10 11.73 0.79
#